data_AF-A0A1G9DCM0-F1
#
_entry.id   AF-A0A1G9DCM0-F1
#
_cell.length_a   1.000
_cell.length_b   1.000
_cell.length_c   1.000
_cell.angle_alpha   90.00
_cell.angle_beta   90.00
_cell.angle_gamma   90.00
#
_symmetry.space_group_name_H-M   'P 1'
#
loop_
_entity.id
_entity.type
_entity.pdbx_description
1 polymer ?
#
loop_
_entity_poly.entity_id
_entity_poly.type
_entity_poly.pdbx_seq_one_letter_code
_entity_poly.pdbx_strand_id
1 'polypeptide(L)'
;MTPDWRPKETVKRLRTRIAFNEQQIYFRFAWEQPDPGGWLHDMLVYQDGEWQQFGSPSPWVARGDHENHTGFYEDRVSFLLDDGSVTGAEQFGGWLTVHTGQRSLPSQVPESDVREHEHFGPDGLDKTDIRKYIPQACAGEWWENDWQAVRPQHELEQLKADGVFLDLPMWRAHRSNPKGYGTDHHVLEYRHSDQGQNTYTTQNWDPEDGPEYMWDPDVVDGGALDYTEIRDGNLPDQQDGTYALELEDAVAFDPAVAEWEGAMIPRRPLREPHGSAADWKATGTWEDGEWTVEMWRDLETDHPGDTKQLHPGEVYTWSPAVHHGAGQRWHWVAYPYKVGLGVKPDYVGDRYTDGTTELVADEFTSDAPNWDSIESYTIPLIFPGILTWDDLAGSAHARRSEIRNAKITMWELYEKDPASFLP
;
A
#
# COMPACT_ATOMS: atom_id res chain seq x y z
N MET A 1 -7.89 -19.03 2.25
CA MET A 1 -6.62 -18.37 2.65
C MET A 1 -5.76 -19.41 3.35
N THR A 2 -4.57 -19.68 2.83
CA THR A 2 -3.57 -20.51 3.50
C THR A 2 -3.22 -19.86 4.85
N PRO A 3 -3.34 -20.59 5.99
CA PRO A 3 -3.10 -20.03 7.33
C PRO A 3 -1.67 -19.52 7.57
N ASP A 4 -0.69 -20.03 6.82
CA ASP A 4 0.74 -19.97 7.17
C ASP A 4 1.59 -19.19 6.16
N TRP A 5 1.11 -18.06 5.63
CA TRP A 5 1.98 -17.13 4.88
C TRP A 5 2.72 -16.22 5.86
N ARG A 6 3.69 -16.72 6.63
CA ARG A 6 4.62 -15.84 7.36
C ARG A 6 5.93 -15.80 6.57
N PRO A 7 6.41 -14.64 6.11
CA PRO A 7 7.70 -14.56 5.46
C PRO A 7 8.80 -15.01 6.43
N LYS A 8 9.81 -15.71 5.90
CA LYS A 8 10.99 -16.14 6.69
C LYS A 8 11.75 -14.94 7.24
N GLU A 9 11.88 -13.90 6.42
CA GLU A 9 12.42 -12.60 6.83
C GLU A 9 11.35 -11.84 7.63
N THR A 10 11.58 -11.65 8.93
CA THR A 10 10.65 -10.91 9.80
C THR A 10 10.99 -9.43 9.92
N VAL A 11 12.18 -9.03 9.47
CA VAL A 11 12.65 -7.65 9.43
C VAL A 11 13.22 -7.38 8.05
N LYS A 12 12.71 -6.34 7.39
CA LYS A 12 13.19 -5.86 6.10
C LYS A 12 13.83 -4.49 6.27
N ARG A 13 14.88 -4.20 5.50
CA ARG A 13 15.53 -2.88 5.52
C ARG A 13 15.12 -2.07 4.30
N LEU A 14 14.49 -0.93 4.55
CA LEU A 14 14.15 0.05 3.53
C LEU A 14 15.17 1.18 3.58
N ARG A 15 16.02 1.28 2.56
CA ARG A 15 16.88 2.45 2.39
C ARG A 15 16.03 3.58 1.84
N THR A 16 16.04 4.71 2.53
CA THR A 16 15.23 5.88 2.22
C THR A 16 16.11 7.10 2.10
N ARG A 17 15.87 7.91 1.08
CA ARG A 17 16.36 9.28 0.95
C ARG A 17 15.15 10.18 0.77
N ILE A 18 15.17 11.36 1.39
CA ILE A 18 14.07 12.32 1.31
C ILE A 18 14.66 13.67 0.94
N ALA A 19 14.11 14.30 -0.08
CA ALA A 19 14.56 15.60 -0.55
C ALA A 19 13.35 16.47 -0.90
N PHE A 20 13.50 17.78 -0.84
CA PHE A 20 12.46 18.71 -1.23
C PHE A 20 13.04 19.98 -1.83
N ASN A 21 12.25 20.70 -2.61
CA ASN A 21 12.57 22.05 -3.07
C ASN A 21 11.40 22.98 -2.71
N GLU A 22 11.35 24.18 -3.29
CA GLU A 22 10.28 25.14 -3.01
C GLU A 22 8.88 24.68 -3.47
N GLN A 23 8.77 23.63 -4.30
CA GLN A 23 7.52 23.19 -4.91
C GLN A 23 7.13 21.75 -4.56
N GLN A 24 8.10 20.83 -4.43
CA GLN A 24 7.86 19.40 -4.43
C GLN A 24 8.67 18.67 -3.36
N ILE A 25 8.13 17.55 -2.89
CA ILE A 25 8.83 16.58 -2.04
C ILE A 25 9.08 15.28 -2.83
N TYR A 26 10.22 14.66 -2.57
CA TYR A 26 10.68 13.44 -3.19
C TYR A 26 11.08 12.42 -2.13
N PHE A 27 10.67 11.18 -2.34
CA PHE A 27 11.14 10.02 -1.61
C PHE A 27 11.81 9.06 -2.58
N ARG A 28 13.02 8.61 -2.26
CA ARG A 28 13.66 7.48 -2.94
C ARG A 28 13.81 6.32 -1.99
N PHE A 29 13.21 5.21 -2.36
CA PHE A 29 13.20 3.94 -1.64
C PHE A 29 14.07 2.93 -2.35
N ALA A 30 14.79 2.11 -1.59
CA ALA A 30 15.42 0.91 -2.11
C ALA A 30 15.37 -0.24 -1.11
N TRP A 31 15.03 -1.44 -1.57
CA TRP A 31 14.98 -2.64 -0.74
C TRP A 31 15.29 -3.91 -1.55
N GLU A 32 15.88 -4.89 -0.87
CA GLU A 32 16.18 -6.19 -1.47
C GLU A 32 14.88 -6.94 -1.78
N GLN A 33 14.77 -7.39 -3.02
CA GLN A 33 13.76 -8.29 -3.55
C GLN A 33 14.45 -9.30 -4.48
N PRO A 34 15.04 -10.37 -3.93
CA PRO A 34 15.86 -11.30 -4.71
C PRO A 34 15.06 -12.07 -5.77
N ASP A 35 13.74 -12.13 -5.59
CA ASP A 35 12.88 -12.93 -6.43
C ASP A 35 12.17 -12.05 -7.48
N PRO A 36 12.29 -12.35 -8.79
CA PRO A 36 11.71 -11.53 -9.85
C PRO A 36 10.20 -11.77 -10.01
N GLY A 37 9.54 -10.91 -10.79
CA GLY A 37 8.11 -11.03 -11.10
C GLY A 37 7.21 -10.19 -10.19
N GLY A 38 7.81 -9.35 -9.34
CA GLY A 38 7.16 -8.30 -8.53
C GLY A 38 6.22 -7.38 -9.29
N TRP A 39 6.29 -7.36 -10.61
CA TRP A 39 5.49 -6.52 -11.49
C TRP A 39 4.31 -7.24 -12.16
N LEU A 40 4.07 -8.52 -11.88
CA LEU A 40 2.86 -9.23 -12.34
C LEU A 40 1.73 -9.16 -11.31
N HIS A 41 0.48 -9.02 -11.75
CA HIS A 41 -0.64 -8.85 -10.83
C HIS A 41 -2.00 -9.28 -11.39
N ASP A 42 -2.72 -10.10 -10.61
CA ASP A 42 -4.16 -10.33 -10.79
C ASP A 42 -4.48 -10.79 -12.22
N MET A 43 -3.88 -11.92 -12.60
CA MET A 43 -3.86 -12.43 -13.97
C MET A 43 -5.03 -13.39 -14.19
N LEU A 44 -5.56 -13.43 -15.39
CA LEU A 44 -6.52 -14.42 -15.88
C LEU A 44 -5.74 -15.41 -16.74
N VAL A 45 -5.88 -16.70 -16.49
CA VAL A 45 -5.16 -17.75 -17.22
C VAL A 45 -6.13 -18.76 -17.76
N TYR A 46 -6.06 -19.07 -19.05
CA TYR A 46 -6.84 -20.13 -19.67
C TYR A 46 -6.18 -21.49 -19.41
N GLN A 47 -6.86 -22.35 -18.65
CA GLN A 47 -6.39 -23.70 -18.32
C GLN A 47 -7.54 -24.69 -18.27
N ASP A 48 -7.30 -25.91 -18.76
CA ASP A 48 -8.27 -27.01 -18.72
C ASP A 48 -9.63 -26.67 -19.38
N GLY A 49 -9.61 -25.76 -20.36
CA GLY A 49 -10.78 -25.34 -21.12
C GLY A 49 -11.58 -24.17 -20.53
N GLU A 50 -11.09 -23.53 -19.46
CA GLU A 50 -11.74 -22.37 -18.84
C GLU A 50 -10.73 -21.29 -18.41
N TRP A 51 -11.18 -20.04 -18.37
CA TRP A 51 -10.44 -18.93 -17.77
C TRP A 51 -10.50 -19.01 -16.25
N GLN A 52 -9.36 -18.80 -15.59
CA GLN A 52 -9.23 -18.84 -14.14
C GLN A 52 -8.49 -17.62 -13.62
N GLN A 53 -8.90 -17.09 -12.46
CA GLN A 53 -8.26 -15.93 -11.85
C GLN A 53 -7.10 -16.32 -10.93
N PHE A 54 -5.91 -15.87 -11.29
CA PHE A 54 -4.65 -16.05 -10.56
C PHE A 54 -4.32 -14.75 -9.80
N GLY A 55 -5.19 -14.38 -8.86
CA GLY A 55 -5.10 -13.12 -8.10
C GLY A 55 -4.66 -13.25 -6.63
N SER A 56 -4.34 -14.47 -6.19
CA SER A 56 -3.88 -14.71 -4.81
C SER A 56 -2.42 -14.25 -4.61
N PRO A 57 -2.00 -13.88 -3.39
CA PRO A 57 -0.59 -13.69 -3.06
C PRO A 57 0.25 -14.88 -3.53
N SER A 58 1.36 -14.60 -4.20
CA SER A 58 2.22 -15.63 -4.77
C SER A 58 3.63 -15.09 -4.81
N PRO A 59 4.41 -15.36 -3.76
CA PRO A 59 5.74 -14.81 -3.65
C PRO A 59 6.67 -15.62 -4.55
N TRP A 60 6.58 -15.37 -5.87
CA TRP A 60 7.72 -15.52 -6.78
C TRP A 60 7.90 -16.82 -7.56
N VAL A 61 6.79 -17.33 -8.07
CA VAL A 61 6.63 -18.08 -9.34
C VAL A 61 7.93 -18.56 -10.00
N ALA A 62 8.60 -19.50 -9.35
CA ALA A 62 9.54 -20.42 -9.94
C ALA A 62 9.10 -21.84 -9.56
N ARG A 63 9.33 -22.77 -10.48
CA ARG A 63 8.92 -24.17 -10.38
C ARG A 63 9.36 -24.82 -9.05
N GLY A 64 8.41 -25.37 -8.30
CA GLY A 64 8.66 -26.49 -7.38
C GLY A 64 8.55 -26.25 -5.87
N ASP A 65 8.29 -25.03 -5.38
CA ASP A 65 8.24 -24.82 -3.92
C ASP A 65 6.85 -25.00 -3.31
N HIS A 66 5.76 -24.65 -4.01
CA HIS A 66 4.41 -24.73 -3.45
C HIS A 66 3.32 -25.01 -4.50
N GLU A 67 2.89 -26.27 -4.66
CA GLU A 67 1.78 -26.69 -5.55
C GLU A 67 0.45 -25.93 -5.32
N ASN A 68 0.29 -25.30 -4.15
CA ASN A 68 -0.91 -24.54 -3.77
C ASN A 68 -0.84 -23.04 -4.14
N HIS A 69 0.22 -22.58 -4.79
CA HIS A 69 0.42 -21.17 -5.12
C HIS A 69 0.17 -20.95 -6.61
N THR A 70 -1.05 -20.50 -6.93
CA THR A 70 -1.51 -20.28 -8.31
C THR A 70 -1.52 -18.80 -8.70
N GLY A 71 -1.26 -17.86 -7.79
CA GLY A 71 -1.52 -16.44 -8.06
C GLY A 71 -0.35 -15.65 -8.65
N PHE A 72 -0.61 -14.37 -8.98
CA PHE A 72 0.39 -13.34 -9.25
C PHE A 72 -0.01 -12.07 -8.50
N TYR A 73 0.94 -11.48 -7.79
CA TYR A 73 0.66 -10.28 -7.03
C TYR A 73 1.86 -9.34 -7.02
N GLU A 74 1.58 -8.05 -7.13
CA GLU A 74 2.60 -7.01 -7.26
C GLU A 74 3.30 -6.66 -5.94
N ASP A 75 4.55 -6.22 -6.09
CA ASP A 75 5.32 -5.47 -5.12
C ASP A 75 4.83 -4.04 -4.98
N ARG A 76 4.91 -3.54 -3.75
CA ARG A 76 4.42 -2.21 -3.39
C ARG A 76 5.25 -1.59 -2.29
N VAL A 77 5.47 -0.29 -2.39
CA VAL A 77 5.86 0.54 -1.26
C VAL A 77 4.74 1.55 -1.00
N SER A 78 4.45 1.76 0.27
CA SER A 78 3.37 2.64 0.73
C SER A 78 3.80 3.32 2.01
N PHE A 79 3.18 4.43 2.37
CA PHE A 79 3.39 5.00 3.69
C PHE A 79 2.17 5.75 4.18
N LEU A 80 1.99 5.79 5.49
CA LEU A 80 1.07 6.73 6.12
C LEU A 80 1.81 8.05 6.38
N LEU A 81 1.16 9.17 6.08
CA LEU A 81 1.65 10.52 6.34
C LEU A 81 0.62 11.31 7.13
N ASP A 82 1.09 12.02 8.16
CA ASP A 82 0.26 12.86 9.02
C ASP A 82 1.01 14.12 9.45
N ASP A 83 0.27 15.20 9.63
CA ASP A 83 0.71 16.54 10.05
C ASP A 83 0.56 16.78 11.56
N GLY A 84 0.23 15.74 12.33
CA GLY A 84 -0.03 15.80 13.76
C GLY A 84 -1.49 16.03 14.12
N SER A 85 -2.40 16.11 13.13
CA SER A 85 -3.84 16.24 13.37
C SER A 85 -4.50 14.94 13.87
N VAL A 86 -3.94 13.77 13.55
CA VAL A 86 -4.45 12.48 14.02
C VAL A 86 -3.83 12.12 15.37
N THR A 87 -4.65 12.12 16.42
CA THR A 87 -4.22 11.76 17.76
C THR A 87 -3.72 10.32 17.79
N GLY A 88 -2.51 10.11 18.30
CA GLY A 88 -1.90 8.78 18.39
C GLY A 88 -1.09 8.36 17.15
N ALA A 89 -1.12 9.12 16.04
CA ALA A 89 -0.36 8.78 14.84
C ALA A 89 1.15 8.73 15.11
N GLU A 90 1.69 9.74 15.81
CA GLU A 90 3.11 9.79 16.23
C GLU A 90 3.50 8.58 17.09
N GLN A 91 2.58 8.08 17.92
CA GLN A 91 2.86 7.01 18.88
C GLN A 91 2.69 5.63 18.26
N PHE A 92 1.67 5.44 17.42
CA PHE A 92 1.17 4.13 17.02
C PHE A 92 1.08 3.91 15.50
N GLY A 93 1.22 4.95 14.67
CA GLY A 93 1.27 4.87 13.21
C GLY A 93 0.26 3.90 12.60
N GLY A 94 0.75 2.93 11.84
CA GLY A 94 -0.09 1.95 11.15
C GLY A 94 -0.96 1.08 12.06
N TRP A 95 -0.54 0.81 13.31
CA TRP A 95 -1.33 0.00 14.25
C TRP A 95 -2.62 0.69 14.68
N LEU A 96 -2.66 2.02 14.67
CA LEU A 96 -3.87 2.81 14.92
C LEU A 96 -4.98 2.49 13.90
N THR A 97 -4.62 1.92 12.75
CA THR A 97 -5.56 1.69 11.63
C THR A 97 -6.05 0.25 11.50
N VAL A 98 -5.62 -0.66 12.38
CA VAL A 98 -5.90 -2.11 12.26
C VAL A 98 -6.80 -2.56 13.40
N HIS A 99 -8.04 -2.92 13.08
CA HIS A 99 -9.08 -3.19 14.08
C HIS A 99 -9.70 -4.57 13.88
N THR A 100 -10.26 -5.12 14.96
CA THR A 100 -11.11 -6.31 14.94
C THR A 100 -12.23 -6.11 13.91
N GLY A 101 -12.59 -7.17 13.19
CA GLY A 101 -13.60 -7.11 12.13
C GLY A 101 -13.06 -6.78 10.73
N GLN A 102 -11.85 -6.25 10.60
CA GLN A 102 -11.30 -5.91 9.29
C GLN A 102 -11.07 -7.12 8.38
N ARG A 103 -11.17 -6.88 7.08
CA ARG A 103 -10.91 -7.90 6.06
C ARG A 103 -9.54 -8.54 6.21
N SER A 104 -9.45 -9.84 5.89
CA SER A 104 -8.22 -10.63 5.95
C SER A 104 -7.64 -10.87 7.36
N LEU A 105 -8.32 -10.42 8.42
CA LEU A 105 -8.06 -10.86 9.79
C LEU A 105 -8.89 -12.12 10.12
N PRO A 106 -8.46 -12.96 11.08
CA PRO A 106 -9.28 -14.07 11.57
C PRO A 106 -10.65 -13.62 12.12
N SER A 107 -10.72 -12.38 12.60
CA SER A 107 -11.93 -11.75 13.11
C SER A 107 -12.78 -11.07 12.04
N GLN A 108 -12.49 -11.23 10.75
CA GLN A 108 -13.20 -10.53 9.67
C GLN A 108 -14.72 -10.68 9.82
N VAL A 109 -15.45 -9.56 9.80
CA VAL A 109 -16.92 -9.59 9.85
C VAL A 109 -17.50 -10.13 8.53
N PRO A 110 -18.64 -10.84 8.58
CA PRO A 110 -19.37 -11.25 7.39
C PRO A 110 -19.82 -10.06 6.54
N GLU A 111 -19.89 -10.26 5.22
CA GLU A 111 -20.43 -9.25 4.29
C GLU A 111 -21.87 -8.84 4.62
N SER A 112 -22.69 -9.77 5.13
CA SER A 112 -24.07 -9.48 5.57
C SER A 112 -24.11 -8.37 6.61
N ASP A 113 -23.22 -8.44 7.60
CA ASP A 113 -23.20 -7.52 8.73
C ASP A 113 -22.77 -6.12 8.27
N VAL A 114 -21.85 -6.04 7.29
CA VAL A 114 -21.43 -4.78 6.68
C VAL A 114 -22.57 -4.18 5.84
N ARG A 115 -23.29 -5.00 5.07
CA ARG A 115 -24.40 -4.54 4.23
C ARG A 115 -25.62 -4.08 5.02
N GLU A 116 -25.83 -4.62 6.21
CA GLU A 116 -26.91 -4.20 7.12
C GLU A 116 -26.61 -2.86 7.83
N HIS A 117 -25.36 -2.40 7.82
CA HIS A 117 -24.96 -1.17 8.48
C HIS A 117 -25.38 0.08 7.68
N GLU A 118 -25.96 1.09 8.32
CA GLU A 118 -26.46 2.31 7.65
C GLU A 118 -25.37 3.06 6.87
N HIS A 119 -24.21 3.29 7.48
CA HIS A 119 -23.09 3.99 6.83
C HIS A 119 -22.31 3.14 5.80
N PHE A 120 -21.99 1.87 6.09
CA PHE A 120 -21.17 1.04 5.20
C PHE A 120 -21.98 0.27 4.15
N GLY A 121 -23.28 0.09 4.36
CA GLY A 121 -24.16 -0.63 3.46
C GLY A 121 -24.56 0.16 2.20
N PRO A 122 -25.52 -0.37 1.43
CA PRO A 122 -25.89 0.16 0.10
C PRO A 122 -26.34 1.63 0.07
N ASP A 123 -26.95 2.10 1.17
CA ASP A 123 -27.45 3.49 1.27
C ASP A 123 -26.36 4.49 1.67
N GLY A 124 -25.17 4.01 2.05
CA GLY A 124 -24.01 4.82 2.42
C GLY A 124 -22.84 4.61 1.46
N LEU A 125 -21.78 3.94 1.92
CA LEU A 125 -20.55 3.73 1.15
C LEU A 125 -20.59 2.53 0.19
N ASP A 126 -21.65 1.71 0.23
CA ASP A 126 -21.83 0.48 -0.56
C ASP A 126 -20.60 -0.45 -0.50
N LYS A 127 -20.21 -0.81 0.72
CA LYS A 127 -19.08 -1.70 1.01
C LYS A 127 -19.55 -3.09 1.39
N THR A 128 -18.68 -4.06 1.13
CA THR A 128 -18.87 -5.47 1.48
C THR A 128 -17.87 -5.96 2.52
N ASP A 129 -16.94 -5.09 2.93
CA ASP A 129 -15.88 -5.38 3.89
C ASP A 129 -15.56 -4.13 4.74
N ILE A 130 -14.93 -4.35 5.90
CA ILE A 130 -14.33 -3.29 6.71
C ILE A 130 -12.82 -3.22 6.42
N ARG A 131 -12.29 -2.00 6.25
CA ARG A 131 -10.87 -1.72 5.99
C ARG A 131 -10.27 -0.85 7.08
N LYS A 132 -9.07 -0.31 6.83
CA LYS A 132 -8.40 0.64 7.72
C LYS A 132 -9.30 1.84 8.01
N TYR A 133 -9.32 2.28 9.27
CA TYR A 133 -9.94 3.51 9.74
C TYR A 133 -9.20 4.01 10.98
N ILE A 134 -9.29 5.31 11.28
CA ILE A 134 -8.77 5.88 12.53
C ILE A 134 -9.85 5.82 13.63
N PRO A 135 -9.49 5.55 14.89
CA PRO A 135 -10.46 5.51 16.00
C PRO A 135 -11.27 6.80 16.17
N GLN A 136 -10.69 7.96 15.84
CA GLN A 136 -11.40 9.25 15.89
C GLN A 136 -12.62 9.31 14.98
N ALA A 137 -12.73 8.45 13.96
CA ALA A 137 -13.92 8.32 13.12
C ALA A 137 -15.08 7.56 13.80
N CYS A 138 -14.84 6.94 14.96
CA CYS A 138 -15.83 6.26 15.78
C CYS A 138 -16.28 7.18 16.93
N ALA A 139 -17.49 6.93 17.42
CA ALA A 139 -18.03 7.60 18.60
C ALA A 139 -17.21 7.24 19.85
N GLY A 140 -17.15 8.18 20.80
CA GLY A 140 -16.44 8.00 22.05
C GLY A 140 -15.09 8.72 22.11
N GLU A 141 -14.17 8.17 22.90
CA GLU A 141 -12.81 8.68 23.10
C GLU A 141 -11.92 8.42 21.87
N TRP A 142 -10.82 9.16 21.72
CA TRP A 142 -9.91 9.06 20.56
C TRP A 142 -9.30 7.68 20.33
N TRP A 143 -9.37 6.76 21.30
CA TRP A 143 -8.84 5.40 21.22
C TRP A 143 -9.94 4.34 21.09
N GLU A 144 -11.23 4.72 21.15
CA GLU A 144 -12.36 3.81 20.92
C GLU A 144 -12.58 3.63 19.42
N ASN A 145 -12.81 2.39 18.99
CA ASN A 145 -12.63 1.99 17.59
C ASN A 145 -13.73 1.06 17.08
N ASP A 146 -14.92 1.08 17.67
CA ASP A 146 -16.02 0.25 17.18
C ASP A 146 -16.55 0.78 15.84
N TRP A 147 -16.34 0.02 14.76
CA TRP A 147 -16.82 0.39 13.42
C TRP A 147 -18.35 0.49 13.35
N GLN A 148 -19.08 -0.22 14.21
CA GLN A 148 -20.54 -0.15 14.28
C GLN A 148 -21.03 1.19 14.87
N ALA A 149 -20.13 1.91 15.53
CA ALA A 149 -20.36 3.22 16.12
C ALA A 149 -19.63 4.33 15.35
N VAL A 150 -19.47 4.18 14.03
CA VAL A 150 -18.95 5.25 13.17
C VAL A 150 -19.72 6.56 13.38
N ARG A 151 -19.01 7.68 13.38
CA ARG A 151 -19.61 9.00 13.57
C ARG A 151 -20.58 9.34 12.43
N PRO A 152 -21.59 10.17 12.70
CA PRO A 152 -22.47 10.68 11.65
C PRO A 152 -21.69 11.45 10.57
N GLN A 153 -22.20 11.43 9.34
CA GLN A 153 -21.56 12.02 8.15
C GLN A 153 -21.05 13.46 8.36
N HIS A 154 -21.85 14.34 8.98
CA HIS A 154 -21.45 15.74 9.21
C HIS A 154 -20.25 15.89 10.17
N GLU A 155 -20.05 14.95 11.11
CA GLU A 155 -18.87 14.94 11.97
C GLU A 155 -17.65 14.43 11.20
N LEU A 156 -17.82 13.44 10.32
CA LEU A 156 -16.75 12.95 9.44
C LEU A 156 -16.27 14.03 8.46
N GLU A 157 -17.21 14.78 7.87
CA GLU A 157 -16.90 15.93 7.02
C GLU A 157 -16.13 17.01 7.78
N GLN A 158 -16.50 17.27 9.03
CA GLN A 158 -15.78 18.21 9.89
C GLN A 158 -14.37 17.71 10.20
N LEU A 159 -14.20 16.43 10.57
CA LEU A 159 -12.88 15.83 10.79
C LEU A 159 -12.00 15.96 9.54
N LYS A 160 -12.55 15.66 8.36
CA LYS A 160 -11.85 15.77 7.09
C LYS A 160 -11.46 17.22 6.79
N ALA A 161 -12.36 18.18 7.02
CA ALA A 161 -12.10 19.62 6.85
C ALA A 161 -11.04 20.16 7.83
N ASP A 162 -10.97 19.59 9.03
CA ASP A 162 -9.94 19.91 10.04
C ASP A 162 -8.61 19.18 9.77
N GLY A 163 -8.50 18.44 8.66
CA GLY A 163 -7.31 17.70 8.27
C GLY A 163 -7.13 16.37 9.01
N VAL A 164 -8.08 15.94 9.86
CA VAL A 164 -7.98 14.74 10.69
C VAL A 164 -8.24 13.49 9.85
N PHE A 165 -7.23 13.07 9.09
CA PHE A 165 -7.15 11.82 8.33
C PHE A 165 -5.68 11.45 8.13
N LEU A 166 -5.40 10.22 7.73
CA LEU A 166 -4.04 9.83 7.32
C LEU A 166 -3.97 9.75 5.79
N ASP A 167 -2.97 10.39 5.20
CA ASP A 167 -2.63 10.25 3.79
C ASP A 167 -1.89 8.91 3.58
N LEU A 168 -2.19 8.19 2.49
CA LEU A 168 -1.74 6.82 2.21
C LEU A 168 -1.40 6.62 0.72
N PRO A 169 -0.33 7.26 0.21
CA PRO A 169 0.14 7.00 -1.14
C PRO A 169 0.78 5.62 -1.25
N MET A 170 0.70 5.07 -2.45
CA MET A 170 1.25 3.75 -2.77
C MET A 170 1.85 3.75 -4.17
N TRP A 171 3.11 3.36 -4.29
CA TRP A 171 3.63 2.86 -5.55
C TRP A 171 3.30 1.39 -5.70
N ARG A 172 2.90 1.00 -6.91
CA ARG A 172 2.45 -0.34 -7.27
C ARG A 172 3.14 -0.81 -8.54
N ALA A 173 3.93 -1.87 -8.44
CA ALA A 173 4.79 -2.33 -9.53
C ALA A 173 4.02 -2.65 -10.82
N HIS A 174 2.81 -3.20 -10.75
CA HIS A 174 1.98 -3.43 -11.93
C HIS A 174 1.01 -2.28 -12.17
N ARG A 175 0.26 -1.91 -11.13
CA ARG A 175 -0.94 -1.08 -11.32
C ARG A 175 -0.66 0.39 -11.50
N SER A 176 0.53 0.89 -11.15
CA SER A 176 0.81 2.34 -11.19
C SER A 176 2.15 2.66 -11.85
N ASN A 177 3.17 1.81 -11.69
CA ASN A 177 4.51 2.02 -12.23
C ASN A 177 4.53 2.26 -13.75
N PRO A 178 3.84 1.47 -14.61
CA PRO A 178 3.88 1.70 -16.06
C PRO A 178 3.34 3.06 -16.48
N LYS A 179 2.39 3.61 -15.70
CA LYS A 179 1.83 4.94 -15.96
C LYS A 179 2.71 6.08 -15.44
N GLY A 180 3.74 5.81 -14.64
CA GLY A 180 4.57 6.84 -14.02
C GLY A 180 3.92 7.54 -12.82
N TYR A 181 2.98 6.87 -12.13
CA TYR A 181 2.24 7.42 -10.98
C TYR A 181 2.31 6.49 -9.76
N GLY A 182 2.01 7.06 -8.59
CA GLY A 182 1.47 6.34 -7.45
C GLY A 182 -0.06 6.28 -7.49
N THR A 183 -0.67 5.39 -6.72
CA THR A 183 -2.10 5.49 -6.38
C THR A 183 -2.25 6.23 -5.06
N ASP A 184 -3.18 7.16 -4.98
CA ASP A 184 -3.42 7.94 -3.76
C ASP A 184 -4.70 7.55 -3.03
N HIS A 185 -4.62 7.54 -1.71
CA HIS A 185 -5.65 7.08 -0.80
C HIS A 185 -5.54 7.85 0.51
N HIS A 186 -6.64 7.91 1.26
CA HIS A 186 -6.61 8.33 2.66
C HIS A 186 -7.35 7.37 3.58
N VAL A 187 -7.12 7.52 4.88
CA VAL A 187 -7.76 6.78 5.96
C VAL A 187 -8.46 7.74 6.92
N LEU A 188 -9.80 7.65 6.98
CA LEU A 188 -10.65 8.28 7.99
C LEU A 188 -11.53 7.22 8.65
N GLU A 189 -12.79 7.09 8.25
CA GLU A 189 -13.74 6.05 8.66
C GLU A 189 -13.63 4.78 7.82
N TYR A 190 -12.89 4.89 6.72
CA TYR A 190 -12.56 3.81 5.81
C TYR A 190 -11.26 4.15 5.08
N ARG A 191 -10.68 3.17 4.37
CA ARG A 191 -9.61 3.44 3.40
C ARG A 191 -10.25 3.80 2.08
N HIS A 192 -10.34 5.09 1.81
CA HIS A 192 -10.85 5.62 0.56
C HIS A 192 -9.77 5.63 -0.51
N SER A 193 -10.18 5.60 -1.78
CA SER A 193 -9.30 6.06 -2.85
C SER A 193 -9.61 7.53 -3.02
N ASP A 194 -8.61 8.33 -3.36
CA ASP A 194 -8.83 9.77 -3.48
C ASP A 194 -9.66 10.10 -4.72
N GLN A 195 -10.20 11.33 -4.74
CA GLN A 195 -11.13 11.73 -5.79
C GLN A 195 -10.48 11.69 -7.17
N GLY A 196 -11.27 11.34 -8.18
CA GLY A 196 -10.84 11.24 -9.56
C GLY A 196 -10.68 9.79 -10.03
N GLN A 197 -9.67 9.55 -10.86
CA GLN A 197 -9.47 8.27 -11.52
C GLN A 197 -8.08 7.72 -11.23
N ASN A 198 -8.03 6.48 -10.76
CA ASN A 198 -6.78 5.73 -10.57
C ASN A 198 -6.20 5.22 -11.90
N THR A 199 -4.92 4.83 -11.85
CA THR A 199 -4.10 4.30 -12.95
C THR A 199 -4.59 2.97 -13.55
N TYR A 200 -5.61 2.34 -12.96
CA TYR A 200 -6.13 1.05 -13.41
C TYR A 200 -7.65 0.98 -13.32
N THR A 201 -8.21 0.03 -14.06
CA THR A 201 -9.61 -0.40 -13.98
C THR A 201 -9.67 -1.90 -13.65
N THR A 202 -10.88 -2.44 -13.65
CA THR A 202 -11.12 -3.88 -13.58
C THR A 202 -11.94 -4.23 -14.80
N GLN A 203 -11.42 -5.13 -15.64
CA GLN A 203 -12.23 -5.66 -16.73
C GLN A 203 -13.16 -6.76 -16.23
N ASN A 204 -14.31 -6.88 -16.89
CA ASN A 204 -15.18 -8.03 -16.70
C ASN A 204 -14.55 -9.26 -17.38
N TRP A 205 -14.92 -10.43 -16.91
CA TRP A 205 -14.52 -11.70 -17.50
C TRP A 205 -15.47 -12.80 -17.04
N ASP A 206 -15.54 -13.88 -17.82
CA ASP A 206 -16.27 -15.10 -17.51
C ASP A 206 -15.36 -16.33 -17.72
N PRO A 207 -15.49 -17.40 -16.93
CA PRO A 207 -14.72 -18.63 -17.14
C PRO A 207 -14.86 -19.24 -18.53
N GLU A 208 -16.02 -19.15 -19.17
CA GLU A 208 -16.28 -19.69 -20.51
C GLU A 208 -15.99 -18.65 -21.61
N ASP A 209 -16.44 -17.40 -21.43
CA ASP A 209 -16.35 -16.37 -22.50
C ASP A 209 -15.04 -15.55 -22.48
N GLY A 210 -14.23 -15.67 -21.43
CA GLY A 210 -12.95 -14.98 -21.29
C GLY A 210 -13.03 -13.51 -20.86
N PRO A 211 -11.90 -12.77 -20.91
CA PRO A 211 -11.85 -11.36 -20.53
C PRO A 211 -12.54 -10.45 -21.54
N GLU A 212 -12.83 -9.21 -21.13
CA GLU A 212 -13.34 -8.17 -22.02
C GLU A 212 -12.29 -7.72 -23.06
N TYR A 213 -11.03 -7.66 -22.65
CA TYR A 213 -9.90 -7.17 -23.42
C TYR A 213 -8.73 -8.15 -23.43
N MET A 214 -7.98 -8.11 -24.53
CA MET A 214 -6.65 -8.72 -24.69
C MET A 214 -5.67 -7.67 -25.21
N TRP A 215 -4.37 -7.99 -25.27
CA TRP A 215 -3.43 -7.13 -25.99
C TRP A 215 -3.69 -7.18 -27.50
N ASP A 216 -3.47 -6.06 -28.18
CA ASP A 216 -3.32 -6.05 -29.63
C ASP A 216 -2.18 -7.04 -30.04
N PRO A 217 -2.42 -8.00 -30.95
CA PRO A 217 -1.39 -8.92 -31.43
C PRO A 217 -0.16 -8.25 -32.04
N ASP A 218 -0.26 -6.98 -32.48
CA ASP A 218 0.87 -6.19 -32.94
C ASP A 218 1.78 -5.70 -31.79
N VAL A 219 1.27 -5.70 -30.54
CA VAL A 219 2.00 -5.34 -29.31
C VAL A 219 2.51 -6.60 -28.60
N VAL A 220 1.64 -7.60 -28.41
CA VAL A 220 1.99 -8.91 -27.81
C VAL A 220 1.56 -10.01 -28.75
N ASP A 221 2.51 -10.75 -29.31
CA ASP A 221 2.18 -11.85 -30.22
C ASP A 221 1.22 -12.85 -29.55
N GLY A 222 0.19 -13.28 -30.28
CA GLY A 222 -0.89 -14.12 -29.75
C GLY A 222 -1.86 -13.43 -28.77
N GLY A 223 -1.73 -12.11 -28.56
CA GLY A 223 -2.66 -11.29 -27.76
C GLY A 223 -2.62 -11.55 -26.24
N ALA A 224 -1.72 -12.40 -25.76
CA ALA A 224 -1.59 -12.80 -24.36
C ALA A 224 -0.15 -13.21 -24.02
N LEU A 225 0.20 -13.12 -22.74
CA LEU A 225 1.44 -13.72 -22.22
C LEU A 225 1.30 -15.24 -22.12
N ASP A 226 2.42 -15.96 -22.06
CA ASP A 226 2.45 -17.41 -21.85
C ASP A 226 2.73 -17.76 -20.38
N TYR A 227 1.70 -18.24 -19.68
CA TYR A 227 1.80 -18.69 -18.29
C TYR A 227 2.89 -19.75 -18.07
N THR A 228 3.12 -20.65 -19.03
CA THR A 228 4.14 -21.71 -18.91
C THR A 228 5.53 -21.10 -18.88
N GLU A 229 5.80 -20.14 -19.77
CA GLU A 229 7.08 -19.40 -19.80
C GLU A 229 7.28 -18.60 -18.51
N ILE A 230 6.25 -17.87 -18.07
CA ILE A 230 6.26 -17.13 -16.80
C ILE A 230 6.60 -18.06 -15.62
N ARG A 231 5.93 -19.22 -15.55
CA ARG A 231 6.14 -20.21 -14.48
C ARG A 231 7.53 -20.83 -14.50
N ASP A 232 8.12 -20.97 -15.68
CA ASP A 232 9.46 -21.52 -15.86
C ASP A 232 10.56 -20.45 -15.63
N GLY A 233 10.17 -19.22 -15.28
CA GLY A 233 11.05 -18.12 -14.90
C GLY A 233 11.39 -17.15 -16.04
N ASN A 234 10.80 -17.34 -17.21
CA ASN A 234 10.99 -16.48 -18.39
C ASN A 234 10.01 -15.30 -18.30
N LEU A 235 10.29 -14.38 -17.39
CA LEU A 235 9.47 -13.20 -17.13
C LEU A 235 9.76 -12.09 -18.17
N PRO A 236 8.73 -11.34 -18.61
CA PRO A 236 8.93 -10.09 -19.35
C PRO A 236 9.81 -9.15 -18.54
N ASP A 237 10.72 -8.45 -19.22
CA ASP A 237 11.49 -7.40 -18.57
C ASP A 237 10.53 -6.33 -18.03
N GLN A 238 10.72 -5.96 -16.76
CA GLN A 238 9.94 -4.93 -16.12
C GLN A 238 10.06 -3.58 -16.83
N GLN A 239 11.16 -3.32 -17.54
CA GLN A 239 11.40 -2.07 -18.24
C GLN A 239 10.77 -2.04 -19.64
N ASP A 240 10.46 -3.20 -20.22
CA ASP A 240 9.79 -3.27 -21.54
C ASP A 240 8.31 -2.91 -21.45
N GLY A 241 7.71 -2.94 -20.25
CA GLY A 241 6.31 -2.59 -20.02
C GLY A 241 5.30 -3.66 -20.45
N THR A 242 5.74 -4.62 -21.27
CA THR A 242 4.95 -5.74 -21.85
C THR A 242 4.60 -6.84 -20.84
N TYR A 243 4.11 -6.42 -19.68
CA TYR A 243 3.54 -7.25 -18.63
C TYR A 243 2.22 -6.67 -18.11
N ALA A 244 2.01 -5.38 -18.31
CA ALA A 244 0.78 -4.68 -18.00
C ALA A 244 -0.01 -4.42 -19.29
N LEU A 245 -1.33 -4.61 -19.22
CA LEU A 245 -2.22 -4.28 -20.32
C LEU A 245 -2.62 -2.82 -20.22
N GLU A 246 -2.06 -1.95 -21.05
CA GLU A 246 -2.56 -0.58 -21.20
C GLU A 246 -3.81 -0.58 -22.07
N LEU A 247 -4.84 0.22 -21.71
CA LEU A 247 -6.06 0.31 -22.52
C LEU A 247 -5.82 0.87 -23.92
N GLU A 248 -4.71 1.59 -24.14
CA GLU A 248 -4.32 2.06 -25.48
C GLU A 248 -3.76 0.94 -26.37
N ASP A 249 -3.22 -0.11 -25.76
CA ASP A 249 -2.70 -1.31 -26.43
C ASP A 249 -3.72 -2.47 -26.39
N ALA A 250 -4.93 -2.21 -25.91
CA ALA A 250 -5.96 -3.23 -25.71
C ALA A 250 -6.94 -3.28 -26.89
N VAL A 251 -7.28 -4.50 -27.31
CA VAL A 251 -8.38 -4.78 -28.25
C VAL A 251 -9.43 -5.66 -27.57
N ALA A 252 -10.63 -5.72 -28.15
CA ALA A 252 -11.66 -6.64 -27.68
C ALA A 252 -11.13 -8.08 -27.75
N PHE A 253 -11.42 -8.88 -26.71
CA PHE A 253 -10.99 -10.27 -26.66
C PHE A 253 -11.50 -11.07 -27.88
N ASP A 254 -10.60 -11.82 -28.51
CA ASP A 254 -10.91 -12.78 -29.59
C ASP A 254 -10.40 -14.17 -29.18
N PRO A 255 -11.28 -15.14 -28.92
CA PRO A 255 -10.87 -16.49 -28.54
C PRO A 255 -10.10 -17.20 -29.66
N ALA A 256 -10.24 -16.81 -30.93
CA ALA A 256 -9.43 -17.38 -32.00
C ALA A 256 -7.94 -16.97 -31.92
N VAL A 257 -7.60 -15.96 -31.11
CA VAL A 257 -6.26 -15.39 -30.97
C VAL A 257 -5.66 -15.73 -29.61
N ALA A 258 -6.36 -15.38 -28.53
CA ALA A 258 -5.82 -15.40 -27.17
C ALA A 258 -6.47 -16.46 -26.27
N GLU A 259 -7.21 -17.43 -26.83
CA GLU A 259 -7.71 -18.59 -26.09
C GLU A 259 -6.95 -19.86 -26.48
N TRP A 260 -5.85 -20.08 -25.76
CA TRP A 260 -5.02 -21.27 -25.88
C TRP A 260 -4.50 -21.64 -24.49
N GLU A 261 -4.17 -22.92 -24.29
CA GLU A 261 -3.73 -23.42 -22.98
C GLU A 261 -2.51 -22.67 -22.47
N GLY A 262 -2.66 -21.93 -21.37
CA GLY A 262 -1.64 -21.07 -20.79
C GLY A 262 -1.73 -19.58 -21.17
N ALA A 263 -2.68 -19.17 -22.02
CA ALA A 263 -2.88 -17.75 -22.33
C ALA A 263 -3.17 -16.96 -21.05
N MET A 264 -2.43 -15.86 -20.85
CA MET A 264 -2.40 -15.13 -19.59
C MET A 264 -2.58 -13.62 -19.81
N ILE A 265 -3.66 -13.05 -19.26
CA ILE A 265 -4.08 -11.65 -19.46
C ILE A 265 -4.35 -10.96 -18.11
N PRO A 266 -3.88 -9.72 -17.85
CA PRO A 266 -4.13 -9.01 -16.61
C PRO A 266 -5.61 -8.64 -16.47
N ARG A 267 -6.22 -8.94 -15.33
CA ARG A 267 -7.58 -8.47 -14.99
C ARG A 267 -7.64 -6.96 -14.71
N ARG A 268 -6.48 -6.31 -14.61
CA ARG A 268 -6.33 -4.89 -14.27
C ARG A 268 -5.72 -4.10 -15.44
N PRO A 269 -6.49 -3.80 -16.50
CA PRO A 269 -6.03 -2.88 -17.53
C PRO A 269 -5.70 -1.51 -16.94
N LEU A 270 -4.67 -0.87 -17.49
CA LEU A 270 -4.17 0.42 -17.08
C LEU A 270 -4.78 1.54 -17.90
N ARG A 271 -4.93 2.71 -17.28
CA ARG A 271 -5.52 3.91 -17.86
C ARG A 271 -4.89 5.15 -17.28
N GLU A 272 -5.00 6.27 -17.99
CA GLU A 272 -4.48 7.54 -17.50
C GLU A 272 -5.22 7.99 -16.23
N PRO A 273 -4.52 8.28 -15.12
CA PRO A 273 -5.12 8.77 -13.90
C PRO A 273 -5.37 10.29 -13.97
N HIS A 274 -6.27 10.82 -13.14
CA HIS A 274 -6.49 12.26 -12.97
C HIS A 274 -7.15 12.58 -11.63
N GLY A 275 -7.16 13.87 -11.25
CA GLY A 275 -7.66 14.32 -9.95
C GLY A 275 -6.68 13.98 -8.83
N SER A 276 -7.14 14.05 -7.58
CA SER A 276 -6.31 13.77 -6.40
C SER A 276 -5.71 12.37 -6.39
N ALA A 277 -6.42 11.39 -6.95
CA ALA A 277 -5.91 10.03 -7.15
C ALA A 277 -4.59 9.95 -7.96
N ALA A 278 -4.19 11.04 -8.63
CA ALA A 278 -3.01 11.18 -9.46
C ALA A 278 -1.98 12.19 -8.90
N ASP A 279 -2.15 12.69 -7.66
CA ASP A 279 -1.26 13.71 -7.07
C ASP A 279 0.18 13.20 -6.94
N TRP A 280 0.37 11.89 -6.72
CA TRP A 280 1.69 11.27 -6.65
C TRP A 280 2.16 10.75 -8.01
N LYS A 281 3.33 11.23 -8.41
CA LYS A 281 4.13 10.64 -9.49
C LYS A 281 5.09 9.61 -8.93
N ALA A 282 5.44 8.62 -9.74
CA ALA A 282 6.40 7.63 -9.30
C ALA A 282 7.09 6.90 -10.47
N THR A 283 8.30 6.42 -10.21
CA THR A 283 9.01 5.46 -11.07
C THR A 283 9.63 4.38 -10.19
N GLY A 284 9.76 3.18 -10.73
CA GLY A 284 10.30 2.02 -10.05
C GLY A 284 11.03 1.13 -11.03
N THR A 285 12.25 0.75 -10.67
CA THR A 285 13.10 -0.18 -11.43
C THR A 285 13.47 -1.36 -10.54
N TRP A 286 13.28 -2.57 -11.04
CA TRP A 286 13.84 -3.78 -10.43
C TRP A 286 15.08 -4.20 -11.21
N GLU A 287 16.23 -4.28 -10.54
CA GLU A 287 17.51 -4.70 -11.13
C GLU A 287 18.29 -5.49 -10.08
N ASP A 288 18.90 -6.61 -10.50
CA ASP A 288 19.79 -7.44 -9.67
C ASP A 288 19.26 -7.80 -8.28
N GLY A 289 17.96 -8.09 -8.17
CA GLY A 289 17.33 -8.48 -6.90
C GLY A 289 17.02 -7.32 -5.97
N GLU A 290 16.89 -6.10 -6.50
CA GLU A 290 16.60 -4.89 -5.74
C GLU A 290 15.59 -4.01 -6.45
N TRP A 291 14.61 -3.49 -5.70
CA TRP A 291 13.79 -2.37 -6.16
C TRP A 291 14.46 -1.05 -5.82
N THR A 292 14.48 -0.12 -6.78
CA THR A 292 14.66 1.31 -6.55
C THR A 292 13.40 2.03 -7.00
N VAL A 293 12.75 2.77 -6.10
CA VAL A 293 11.50 3.50 -6.37
C VAL A 293 11.67 4.96 -5.99
N GLU A 294 11.27 5.86 -6.88
CA GLU A 294 11.16 7.29 -6.62
C GLU A 294 9.69 7.70 -6.65
N MET A 295 9.22 8.39 -5.62
CA MET A 295 7.87 8.94 -5.53
C MET A 295 7.96 10.44 -5.22
N TRP A 296 7.16 11.26 -5.90
CA TRP A 296 7.15 12.70 -5.66
C TRP A 296 5.78 13.32 -5.92
N ARG A 297 5.55 14.47 -5.30
CA ARG A 297 4.39 15.32 -5.53
C ARG A 297 4.67 16.76 -5.14
N ASP A 298 3.74 17.64 -5.48
CA ASP A 298 3.74 19.02 -4.99
C ASP A 298 3.53 19.04 -3.46
N LEU A 299 4.21 19.97 -2.80
CA LEU A 299 4.09 20.22 -1.37
C LEU A 299 2.66 20.64 -1.01
N GLU A 300 2.11 21.56 -1.80
CA GLU A 300 0.71 21.97 -1.75
C GLU A 300 -0.02 21.40 -2.97
N THR A 301 -1.10 20.65 -2.74
CA THR A 301 -1.95 20.09 -3.79
C THR A 301 -3.28 20.85 -3.88
N ASP A 302 -3.95 20.78 -5.02
CA ASP A 302 -5.29 21.36 -5.19
C ASP A 302 -6.39 20.59 -4.44
N HIS A 303 -6.01 19.55 -3.68
CA HIS A 303 -6.91 18.59 -3.01
C HIS A 303 -6.59 18.43 -1.50
N PRO A 304 -6.61 19.52 -0.70
CA PRO A 304 -6.28 19.47 0.73
C PRO A 304 -7.24 18.61 1.55
N GLY A 305 -8.41 18.32 0.99
CA GLY A 305 -9.35 17.37 1.58
C GLY A 305 -8.88 15.93 1.50
N ASP A 306 -8.09 15.53 0.50
CA ASP A 306 -7.68 14.14 0.26
C ASP A 306 -6.22 13.89 0.64
N THR A 307 -5.35 14.88 0.41
CA THR A 307 -3.89 14.77 0.56
C THR A 307 -3.36 15.79 1.55
N LYS A 308 -2.36 15.40 2.35
CA LYS A 308 -1.74 16.28 3.34
C LYS A 308 -0.98 17.43 2.68
N GLN A 309 -1.19 18.65 3.15
CA GLN A 309 -0.43 19.81 2.69
C GLN A 309 0.89 19.88 3.45
N LEU A 310 1.99 20.12 2.74
CA LEU A 310 3.33 20.12 3.29
C LEU A 310 3.97 21.50 3.13
N HIS A 311 4.73 21.92 4.15
CA HIS A 311 5.38 23.22 4.18
C HIS A 311 6.83 23.08 4.66
N PRO A 312 7.79 23.76 3.99
CA PRO A 312 9.17 23.83 4.46
C PRO A 312 9.26 24.32 5.91
N GLY A 313 10.11 23.68 6.71
CA GLY A 313 10.29 24.01 8.12
C GLY A 313 9.33 23.32 9.08
N GLU A 314 8.40 22.50 8.59
CA GLU A 314 7.48 21.71 9.40
C GLU A 314 7.93 20.25 9.58
N VAL A 315 7.23 19.53 10.46
CA VAL A 315 7.53 18.16 10.85
C VAL A 315 6.28 17.30 10.71
N TYR A 316 6.43 16.14 10.09
CA TYR A 316 5.35 15.19 9.79
C TYR A 316 5.63 13.83 10.42
N THR A 317 4.57 13.10 10.76
CA THR A 317 4.66 11.68 11.12
C THR A 317 4.60 10.85 9.84
N TRP A 318 5.54 9.92 9.70
CA TRP A 318 5.69 9.06 8.52
C TRP A 318 5.86 7.60 8.93
N SER A 319 5.13 6.69 8.30
CA SER A 319 5.19 5.24 8.59
C SER A 319 5.14 4.41 7.30
N PRO A 320 6.30 4.01 6.73
CA PRO A 320 6.35 3.22 5.51
C PRO A 320 6.02 1.74 5.71
N ALA A 321 5.69 1.10 4.60
CA ALA A 321 5.44 -0.32 4.49
C ALA A 321 5.84 -0.83 3.10
N VAL A 322 6.31 -2.08 3.07
CA VAL A 322 6.71 -2.79 1.85
C VAL A 322 5.96 -4.11 1.75
N HIS A 323 5.38 -4.37 0.59
CA HIS A 323 4.75 -5.63 0.24
C HIS A 323 5.62 -6.39 -0.76
N HIS A 324 5.89 -7.67 -0.45
CA HIS A 324 6.56 -8.60 -1.34
C HIS A 324 5.53 -9.52 -1.98
N GLY A 325 4.98 -9.14 -3.13
CA GLY A 325 4.13 -10.04 -3.94
C GLY A 325 2.94 -10.60 -3.20
N ALA A 326 2.42 -9.79 -2.27
CA ALA A 326 1.36 -10.19 -1.39
C ALA A 326 0.39 -9.06 -1.10
N GLY A 327 -0.89 -9.40 -1.12
CA GLY A 327 -1.99 -8.53 -0.75
C GLY A 327 -2.27 -8.50 0.75
N GLN A 328 -3.11 -7.56 1.19
CA GLN A 328 -3.70 -7.56 2.54
C GLN A 328 -2.67 -7.40 3.67
N ARG A 329 -2.81 -8.12 4.79
CA ARG A 329 -2.03 -7.98 6.04
C ARG A 329 -0.58 -8.48 5.96
N TRP A 330 -0.18 -8.93 4.79
CA TRP A 330 1.00 -9.71 4.52
C TRP A 330 2.14 -8.80 4.02
N HIS A 331 2.73 -8.02 4.95
CA HIS A 331 3.73 -7.00 4.64
C HIS A 331 4.56 -6.59 5.86
N TRP A 332 5.65 -5.87 5.60
CA TRP A 332 6.48 -5.25 6.63
C TRP A 332 6.09 -3.78 6.78
N VAL A 333 6.05 -3.31 8.01
CA VAL A 333 5.70 -1.93 8.37
C VAL A 333 6.76 -1.36 9.28
N ALA A 334 7.00 -0.06 9.20
CA ALA A 334 7.80 0.63 10.18
C ALA A 334 6.97 1.06 11.39
N TYR A 335 7.62 1.24 12.53
CA TYR A 335 7.12 2.15 13.55
C TYR A 335 7.05 3.59 13.02
N PRO A 336 6.36 4.51 13.72
CA PRO A 336 6.30 5.91 13.31
C PRO A 336 7.66 6.60 13.39
N TYR A 337 8.00 7.35 12.35
CA TYR A 337 9.14 8.27 12.30
C TYR A 337 8.64 9.70 12.18
N LYS A 338 9.48 10.66 12.55
CA LYS A 338 9.29 12.06 12.23
C LYS A 338 10.16 12.46 11.06
N VAL A 339 9.58 13.14 10.08
CA VAL A 339 10.28 13.73 8.93
C VAL A 339 10.14 15.24 9.04
N GLY A 340 11.25 15.94 9.24
CA GLY A 340 11.28 17.40 9.15
C GLY A 340 11.73 17.88 7.78
N LEU A 341 11.02 18.86 7.20
CA LEU A 341 11.38 19.44 5.91
C LEU A 341 12.43 20.54 6.14
N GLY A 342 13.71 20.20 5.98
CA GLY A 342 14.84 21.11 6.22
C GLY A 342 15.09 21.46 7.69
N VAL A 343 14.34 20.84 8.62
CA VAL A 343 14.46 21.06 10.07
C VAL A 343 14.61 19.74 10.79
N LYS A 344 15.37 19.75 11.89
CA LYS A 344 15.51 18.58 12.74
C LYS A 344 14.24 18.42 13.60
N PRO A 345 13.53 17.28 13.55
CA PRO A 345 12.36 17.08 14.38
C PRO A 345 12.75 16.78 15.84
N ASP A 346 11.89 17.20 16.76
CA ASP A 346 11.95 16.79 18.16
C ASP A 346 11.06 15.56 18.39
N TYR A 347 11.56 14.57 19.13
CA TYR A 347 10.84 13.35 19.47
C TYR A 347 10.39 13.33 20.93
N VAL A 348 9.17 12.85 21.20
CA VAL A 348 8.69 12.60 22.56
C VAL A 348 9.09 11.18 22.96
N GLY A 349 10.05 11.06 23.90
CA GLY A 349 10.53 9.76 24.41
C GLY A 349 12.05 9.67 24.42
N ASP A 350 12.58 8.55 24.91
CA ASP A 350 14.01 8.28 24.85
C ASP A 350 14.44 8.02 23.40
N ARG A 351 15.59 8.57 22.97
CA ARG A 351 16.15 8.28 21.64
C ARG A 351 16.63 6.84 21.57
N TYR A 352 16.18 6.12 20.55
CA TYR A 352 16.52 4.72 20.32
C TYR A 352 17.87 4.55 19.63
N THR A 353 18.60 3.48 19.97
CA THR A 353 20.00 3.26 19.55
C THR A 353 20.14 2.64 18.16
N ASP A 354 19.09 1.99 17.65
CA ASP A 354 19.17 1.15 16.44
C ASP A 354 18.57 1.83 15.19
N GLY A 355 18.04 3.05 15.32
CA GLY A 355 17.52 3.85 14.22
C GLY A 355 17.25 5.30 14.64
N THR A 356 17.34 6.24 13.69
CA THR A 356 16.95 7.63 13.94
C THR A 356 15.45 7.75 13.79
N THR A 357 14.70 7.91 14.89
CA THR A 357 13.26 8.26 14.83
C THR A 357 13.03 9.66 14.22
N GLU A 358 14.11 10.42 14.06
CA GLU A 358 14.19 11.76 13.49
C GLU A 358 14.85 11.69 12.10
N LEU A 359 14.11 12.03 11.05
CA LEU A 359 14.59 12.12 9.67
C LEU A 359 14.53 13.58 9.22
N VAL A 360 15.51 14.02 8.42
CA VAL A 360 15.51 15.37 7.83
C VAL A 360 15.50 15.22 6.32
N ALA A 361 14.52 15.84 5.66
CA ALA A 361 14.53 15.96 4.21
C ALA A 361 15.52 17.05 3.80
N ASP A 362 16.40 16.73 2.85
CA ASP A 362 17.41 17.65 2.35
C ASP A 362 16.81 18.60 1.30
N GLU A 363 17.06 19.90 1.46
CA GLU A 363 16.66 20.90 0.47
C GLU A 363 17.59 20.88 -0.75
N PHE A 364 17.03 20.98 -1.96
CA PHE A 364 17.79 21.12 -3.20
C PHE A 364 17.22 22.22 -4.11
N THR A 365 18.04 22.70 -5.04
CA THR A 365 17.71 23.83 -5.94
C THR A 365 17.84 23.51 -7.43
N SER A 366 18.31 22.31 -7.78
CA SER A 366 18.30 21.79 -9.15
C SER A 366 16.90 21.34 -9.59
N ASP A 367 16.73 20.99 -10.87
CA ASP A 367 15.46 20.49 -11.41
C ASP A 367 15.02 19.14 -10.82
N ALA A 368 15.98 18.35 -10.31
CA ALA A 368 15.76 17.07 -9.63
C ALA A 368 16.80 16.86 -8.51
N PRO A 369 16.52 16.03 -7.49
CA PRO A 369 17.47 15.72 -6.43
C PRO A 369 18.72 15.02 -6.97
N ASN A 370 19.91 15.44 -6.52
CA ASN A 370 21.12 14.65 -6.67
C ASN A 370 21.21 13.62 -5.54
N TRP A 371 20.70 12.41 -5.77
CA TRP A 371 20.59 11.37 -4.73
C TRP A 371 21.92 10.95 -4.09
N ASP A 372 23.05 11.14 -4.77
CA ASP A 372 24.38 10.85 -4.21
C ASP A 372 24.79 11.83 -3.10
N SER A 373 24.16 13.01 -3.04
CA SER A 373 24.38 14.02 -1.99
C SER A 373 23.32 14.04 -0.90
N ILE A 374 22.21 13.32 -1.07
CA ILE A 374 21.11 13.27 -0.10
C ILE A 374 21.41 12.21 0.97
N GLU A 375 21.18 12.55 2.24
CA GLU A 375 21.37 11.63 3.35
C GLU A 375 20.51 10.37 3.18
N SER A 376 21.13 9.21 3.40
CA SER A 376 20.44 7.92 3.32
C SER A 376 20.20 7.35 4.70
N TYR A 377 18.93 7.11 4.99
CA TYR A 377 18.45 6.45 6.20
C TYR A 377 18.16 4.98 5.89
N THR A 378 18.48 4.09 6.83
CA THR A 378 18.07 2.68 6.74
C THR A 378 16.97 2.43 7.76
N ILE A 379 15.74 2.28 7.27
CA ILE A 379 14.53 2.15 8.06
C ILE A 379 14.22 0.66 8.26
N PRO A 380 14.30 0.12 9.49
CA PRO A 380 13.80 -1.23 9.77
C PRO A 380 12.27 -1.28 9.63
N LEU A 381 11.80 -2.22 8.81
CA LEU A 381 10.40 -2.60 8.68
C LEU A 381 10.21 -3.97 9.33
N ILE A 382 9.25 -4.10 10.22
CA ILE A 382 8.93 -5.35 10.90
C ILE A 382 7.69 -5.98 10.30
N PHE A 383 7.65 -7.30 10.23
CA PHE A 383 6.43 -8.03 9.90
C PHE A 383 5.54 -8.10 11.15
N PRO A 384 4.39 -7.38 11.19
CA PRO A 384 3.72 -7.11 12.46
C PRO A 384 2.81 -8.26 12.92
N GLY A 385 2.61 -9.30 12.10
CA GLY A 385 1.72 -10.41 12.40
C GLY A 385 0.25 -9.97 12.50
N ILE A 386 -0.42 -10.37 13.59
CA ILE A 386 -1.82 -10.01 13.90
C ILE A 386 -1.78 -9.31 15.26
N LEU A 387 -1.46 -8.01 15.25
CA LEU A 387 -1.60 -7.13 16.41
C LEU A 387 -2.60 -6.04 16.02
N THR A 388 -3.77 -6.08 16.64
CA THR A 388 -4.82 -5.08 16.42
C THR A 388 -4.74 -3.94 17.41
N TRP A 389 -5.37 -2.82 17.09
CA TRP A 389 -5.57 -1.72 18.02
C TRP A 389 -6.35 -2.14 19.26
N ASP A 390 -7.34 -3.04 19.11
CA ASP A 390 -8.06 -3.63 20.24
C ASP A 390 -7.13 -4.37 21.21
N ASP A 391 -6.08 -5.02 20.72
CA ASP A 391 -5.08 -5.68 21.57
C ASP A 391 -4.23 -4.67 22.35
N LEU A 392 -3.91 -3.52 21.74
CA LEU A 392 -3.09 -2.46 22.33
C LEU A 392 -3.86 -1.58 23.31
N ALA A 393 -4.99 -1.03 22.86
CA ALA A 393 -5.84 -0.14 23.64
C ALA A 393 -6.79 -0.92 24.57
N GLY A 394 -6.90 -2.24 24.42
CA GLY A 394 -7.80 -3.10 25.16
C GLY A 394 -7.55 -3.15 26.67
N SER A 395 -8.56 -3.62 27.40
CA SER A 395 -8.49 -3.71 28.86
C SER A 395 -7.44 -4.74 29.34
N ALA A 396 -7.07 -5.70 28.51
CA ALA A 396 -6.10 -6.75 28.83
C ALA A 396 -4.64 -6.27 28.74
N HIS A 397 -4.34 -5.17 28.03
CA HIS A 397 -2.96 -4.71 27.86
C HIS A 397 -2.44 -4.05 29.15
N ALA A 398 -1.28 -4.52 29.65
CA ALA A 398 -0.72 -4.08 30.92
C ALA A 398 -0.41 -2.56 30.95
N ARG A 399 -0.02 -1.99 29.81
CA ARG A 399 0.30 -0.56 29.64
C ARG A 399 -0.84 0.26 29.01
N ARG A 400 -2.08 -0.25 29.00
CA ARG A 400 -3.24 0.41 28.35
C ARG A 400 -3.45 1.87 28.78
N SER A 401 -3.13 2.21 30.03
CA SER A 401 -3.30 3.59 30.53
C SER A 401 -2.34 4.53 29.81
N GLU A 402 -1.09 4.13 29.61
CA GLU A 402 -0.11 4.93 28.87
C GLU A 402 -0.52 5.04 27.39
N ILE A 403 -1.01 3.94 26.80
CA ILE A 403 -1.48 3.89 25.41
C ILE A 403 -2.66 4.83 25.18
N ARG A 404 -3.74 4.70 25.96
CA ARG A 404 -4.96 5.54 25.86
C ARG A 404 -4.74 7.01 26.19
N ASN A 405 -3.61 7.35 26.82
CA ASN A 405 -3.21 8.73 27.08
C ASN A 405 -2.08 9.21 26.15
N ALA A 406 -1.71 8.43 25.12
CA ALA A 406 -0.63 8.72 24.18
C ALA A 406 0.72 9.06 24.86
N LYS A 407 1.01 8.43 26.00
CA LYS A 407 2.24 8.65 26.79
C LYS A 407 3.36 7.65 26.49
N ILE A 408 3.13 6.81 25.49
CA ILE A 408 4.01 5.72 25.13
C ILE A 408 3.92 5.50 23.63
N THR A 409 5.04 5.13 23.03
CA THR A 409 5.19 4.86 21.60
C THR A 409 5.34 3.37 21.33
N MET A 410 5.15 2.95 20.08
CA MET A 410 5.45 1.57 19.66
C MET A 410 6.93 1.21 19.90
N TRP A 411 7.82 2.19 19.73
CA TRP A 411 9.22 2.09 20.08
C TRP A 411 9.41 1.71 21.57
N GLU A 412 8.76 2.42 22.49
CA GLU A 412 8.83 2.14 23.94
C GLU A 412 8.13 0.85 24.39
N LEU A 413 7.16 0.36 23.61
CA LEU A 413 6.41 -0.85 23.91
C LEU A 413 7.20 -2.12 23.60
N TYR A 414 7.89 -2.14 22.47
CA TYR A 414 8.41 -3.39 21.90
C TYR A 414 9.92 -3.37 21.61
N GLU A 415 10.64 -2.28 21.85
CA GLU A 415 12.08 -2.26 21.55
C GLU A 415 13.02 -2.55 22.72
N LYS A 416 13.78 -3.64 22.52
CA LYS A 416 15.25 -3.65 22.64
C LYS A 416 15.96 -4.23 21.39
N ASP A 417 15.23 -4.58 20.33
CA ASP A 417 15.71 -5.11 19.03
C ASP A 417 14.48 -5.24 18.09
N PRO A 418 14.41 -4.63 16.89
CA PRO A 418 13.29 -4.80 15.96
C PRO A 418 12.99 -6.26 15.59
N ALA A 419 13.98 -7.16 15.67
CA ALA A 419 13.79 -8.59 15.48
C ALA A 419 13.02 -9.26 16.64
N SER A 420 12.88 -8.60 17.79
CA SER A 420 12.17 -9.10 18.98
C SER A 420 10.67 -8.83 18.99
N PHE A 421 10.12 -8.17 17.95
CA PHE A 421 8.68 -7.84 17.87
C PHE A 421 7.75 -9.06 17.84
N LEU A 422 8.29 -10.26 17.64
CA LEU A 422 7.50 -11.48 17.52
C LEU A 422 7.68 -12.34 18.78
N PRO A 423 6.59 -12.76 19.45
CA PRO A 423 6.67 -13.69 20.58
C PRO A 423 7.24 -15.06 20.18
#